data_AF-A0A063ZMY5-F1
#
_entry.id   AF-A0A063ZMY5-F1
#
_cell.length_a   1.000
_cell.length_b   1.000
_cell.length_c   1.000
_cell.angle_alpha   90.00
_cell.angle_beta   90.00
_cell.angle_gamma   90.00
#
_symmetry.space_group_name_H-M   'P 1'
#
loop_
_entity.id
_entity.type
_entity.pdbx_description
1 polymer ?
#
loop_
_entity_poly.entity_id
_entity_poly.type
_entity_poly.pdbx_seq_one_letter_code
_entity_poly.pdbx_strand_id
1 'polypeptide(L)'
;MSTSQHPVALSLERFVSDDAKLLALVMALPLVDGVFPAMILAGAVDDPLGAIQVGLLIFGGSATVAVILAEMNGSPREQAAIVLVVGLPLIALAAVQAALAPTIESVVNIAIFERFAALVIAAIAAHTASATVGEYIPNPGIIIALGLVASLEPSGAELAFEADPSLIANGTLAAGVGVLFALSVAVAGPYLRTYMDIDRFRFGSAVALGLLPLSLLGMAFGEAPLAALLVAAVLSIDPQFDGEAARETLETAPRPDGGSAEDRSNATEPKVPDSSDSEDDTYPGDDSTDTTGRAPWL
;
A
#
# COMPACT_ATOMS: atom_id res chain seq x y z
N MET A 1 26.24 -31.52 -26.35
CA MET A 1 26.67 -30.31 -27.10
C MET A 1 26.48 -29.10 -26.19
N SER A 2 27.43 -28.18 -26.28
CA SER A 2 27.73 -27.11 -25.31
C SER A 2 26.55 -26.19 -25.01
N THR A 3 26.06 -26.22 -23.77
CA THR A 3 25.18 -25.19 -23.20
C THR A 3 26.07 -24.06 -22.70
N SER A 4 26.33 -23.09 -23.57
CA SER A 4 26.95 -21.82 -23.19
C SER A 4 25.95 -21.01 -22.37
N GLN A 5 25.82 -21.31 -21.07
CA GLN A 5 25.14 -20.43 -20.13
C GLN A 5 26.01 -19.18 -19.96
N HIS A 6 25.62 -18.12 -20.65
CA HIS A 6 26.31 -16.84 -20.59
C HIS A 6 26.24 -16.32 -19.13
N PRO A 7 27.36 -16.04 -18.45
CA PRO A 7 27.36 -15.61 -17.04
C PRO A 7 26.56 -14.32 -16.80
N VAL A 8 26.34 -13.54 -17.87
CA VAL A 8 25.50 -12.34 -17.86
C VAL A 8 24.00 -12.68 -17.78
N ALA A 9 23.55 -13.79 -18.38
CA ALA A 9 22.15 -14.21 -18.33
C ALA A 9 21.76 -14.75 -16.94
N LEU A 10 22.65 -15.53 -16.31
CA LEU A 10 22.48 -15.99 -14.92
C LEU A 10 22.56 -14.85 -13.89
N SER A 11 23.21 -13.72 -14.24
CA SER A 11 23.21 -12.53 -13.39
C SER A 11 21.89 -11.77 -13.52
N LEU A 12 21.36 -11.61 -14.74
CA LEU A 12 20.06 -10.99 -14.99
C LEU A 12 18.87 -11.79 -14.42
N GLU A 13 18.91 -13.13 -14.48
CA GLU A 13 17.89 -13.99 -13.89
C GLU A 13 17.88 -13.93 -12.35
N ARG A 14 19.01 -13.59 -11.71
CA ARG A 14 19.08 -13.28 -10.27
C ARG A 14 18.69 -11.85 -9.91
N PHE A 15 18.78 -10.90 -10.85
CA PHE A 15 18.37 -9.51 -10.65
C PHE A 15 16.84 -9.33 -10.70
N VAL A 16 16.12 -10.30 -11.27
CA VAL A 16 14.65 -10.40 -11.21
C VAL A 16 14.27 -11.48 -10.20
N SER A 17 14.80 -11.35 -8.97
CA SER A 17 14.35 -12.16 -7.84
C SER A 17 12.87 -11.87 -7.55
N ASP A 18 12.17 -12.83 -6.94
CA ASP A 18 10.78 -12.60 -6.52
C ASP A 18 10.69 -11.40 -5.55
N ASP A 19 11.72 -11.19 -4.72
CA ASP A 19 11.89 -10.00 -3.87
C ASP A 19 11.80 -8.69 -4.66
N ALA A 20 12.49 -8.59 -5.81
CA ALA A 20 12.48 -7.40 -6.65
C ALA A 20 11.10 -7.16 -7.29
N LYS A 21 10.38 -8.24 -7.63
CA LYS A 21 9.01 -8.13 -8.17
C LYS A 21 8.02 -7.68 -7.11
N LEU A 22 8.10 -8.21 -5.89
CA LEU A 22 7.26 -7.80 -4.77
C LEU A 22 7.50 -6.33 -4.42
N LEU A 23 8.77 -5.91 -4.33
CA LEU A 23 9.11 -4.52 -4.08
C LEU A 23 8.64 -3.61 -5.22
N ALA A 24 8.85 -4.00 -6.48
CA ALA A 24 8.39 -3.26 -7.64
C ALA A 24 6.86 -3.12 -7.65
N LEU A 25 6.13 -4.18 -7.36
CA LEU A 25 4.67 -4.15 -7.28
C LEU A 25 4.22 -3.13 -6.26
N VAL A 26 4.76 -3.19 -5.03
CA VAL A 26 4.34 -2.31 -3.94
C VAL A 26 4.74 -0.85 -4.20
N MET A 27 5.98 -0.60 -4.58
CA MET A 27 6.46 0.76 -4.77
C MET A 27 5.88 1.43 -6.02
N ALA A 28 5.60 0.66 -7.08
CA ALA A 28 5.00 1.19 -8.31
C ALA A 28 3.47 1.26 -8.25
N LEU A 29 2.83 0.62 -7.27
CA LEU A 29 1.38 0.60 -7.13
C LEU A 29 0.77 2.02 -7.20
N PRO A 30 1.28 3.04 -6.47
CA PRO A 30 0.71 4.38 -6.51
C PRO A 30 0.77 5.07 -7.89
N LEU A 31 1.74 4.69 -8.72
CA LEU A 31 1.84 5.22 -10.08
C LEU A 31 0.81 4.56 -11.01
N VAL A 32 0.56 3.27 -10.81
CA VAL A 32 -0.28 2.45 -11.70
C VAL A 32 -1.76 2.51 -11.31
N ASP A 33 -2.06 2.59 -10.01
CA ASP A 33 -3.43 2.66 -9.51
C ASP A 33 -4.04 4.06 -9.63
N GLY A 34 -3.24 5.06 -10.00
CA GLY A 34 -3.68 6.44 -10.21
C GLY A 34 -3.66 7.31 -8.95
N VAL A 35 -3.22 6.79 -7.80
CA VAL A 35 -3.13 7.56 -6.55
C VAL A 35 -2.13 8.71 -6.68
N PHE A 36 -0.93 8.46 -7.20
CA PHE A 36 0.07 9.52 -7.35
C PHE A 36 -0.33 10.58 -8.39
N PRO A 37 -0.81 10.23 -9.60
CA PRO A 37 -1.42 11.21 -10.51
C PRO A 37 -2.54 12.02 -9.83
N ALA A 38 -3.40 11.37 -9.05
CA ALA A 38 -4.46 12.07 -8.35
C ALA A 38 -3.93 13.06 -7.30
N MET A 39 -2.85 12.70 -6.62
CA MET A 39 -2.16 13.57 -5.67
C MET A 39 -1.53 14.78 -6.36
N ILE A 40 -0.93 14.59 -7.54
CA ILE A 40 -0.39 15.70 -8.34
C ILE A 40 -1.51 16.68 -8.70
N LEU A 41 -2.62 16.18 -9.25
CA LEU A 41 -3.74 17.02 -9.67
C LEU A 41 -4.50 17.67 -8.50
N ALA A 42 -4.42 17.07 -7.31
CA ALA A 42 -4.97 17.63 -6.08
C ALA A 42 -4.04 18.64 -5.39
N GLY A 43 -2.89 18.98 -5.99
CA GLY A 43 -1.94 19.95 -5.46
C GLY A 43 -1.07 19.44 -4.30
N ALA A 44 -1.03 18.12 -4.06
CA ALA A 44 -0.32 17.54 -2.92
C ALA A 44 1.21 17.70 -2.99
N VAL A 45 1.73 18.02 -4.18
CA VAL A 45 3.16 18.15 -4.46
C VAL A 45 3.49 19.52 -5.07
N ASP A 46 2.65 20.52 -4.85
CA ASP A 46 2.89 21.89 -5.34
C ASP A 46 4.08 22.55 -4.64
N ASP A 47 4.39 22.11 -3.42
CA ASP A 47 5.56 22.54 -2.66
C ASP A 47 6.49 21.37 -2.28
N PRO A 48 7.79 21.65 -2.01
CA PRO A 48 8.77 20.61 -1.69
C PRO A 48 8.45 19.80 -0.43
N LEU A 49 7.81 20.41 0.58
CA LEU A 49 7.48 19.75 1.83
C LEU A 49 6.29 18.81 1.63
N GLY A 50 5.28 19.23 0.86
CA GLY A 50 4.22 18.37 0.35
C GLY A 50 4.80 17.15 -0.39
N ALA A 51 5.74 17.38 -1.31
CA ALA A 51 6.43 16.30 -2.01
C ALA A 51 7.19 15.34 -1.09
N ILE A 52 7.87 15.82 -0.03
CA ILE A 52 8.51 14.95 0.98
C ILE A 52 7.45 14.10 1.69
N GLN A 53 6.36 14.70 2.13
CA GLN A 53 5.28 14.02 2.84
C GLN A 53 4.65 12.93 1.96
N VAL A 54 4.34 13.25 0.70
CA VAL A 54 3.84 12.29 -0.29
C VAL A 54 4.86 11.18 -0.53
N GLY A 55 6.13 11.53 -0.68
CA GLY A 55 7.22 10.57 -0.87
C GLY A 55 7.31 9.54 0.25
N LEU A 56 7.25 9.99 1.51
CA LEU A 56 7.32 9.12 2.67
C LEU A 56 6.07 8.27 2.87
N LEU A 57 4.88 8.84 2.66
CA LEU A 57 3.61 8.15 2.96
C LEU A 57 3.12 7.25 1.83
N ILE A 58 3.32 7.66 0.58
CA ILE A 58 2.78 6.97 -0.60
C ILE A 58 3.79 5.98 -1.18
N PHE A 59 5.03 6.40 -1.40
CA PHE A 59 6.08 5.53 -1.97
C PHE A 59 6.88 4.79 -0.90
N GLY A 60 7.22 5.49 0.19
CA GLY A 60 7.96 4.95 1.33
C GLY A 60 7.07 4.33 2.41
N GLY A 61 5.77 4.17 2.16
CA GLY A 61 4.78 3.77 3.17
C GLY A 61 5.05 2.39 3.80
N SER A 62 4.18 1.99 4.73
CA SER A 62 4.32 0.74 5.49
C SER A 62 4.45 -0.52 4.65
N ALA A 63 3.81 -0.57 3.49
CA ALA A 63 3.94 -1.70 2.57
C ALA A 63 5.38 -1.87 2.09
N THR A 64 6.06 -0.78 1.72
CA THR A 64 7.47 -0.81 1.31
C THR A 64 8.37 -1.29 2.43
N VAL A 65 8.15 -0.80 3.66
CA VAL A 65 8.89 -1.25 4.84
C VAL A 65 8.64 -2.74 5.13
N ALA A 66 7.38 -3.17 5.08
CA ALA A 66 7.01 -4.57 5.30
C ALA A 66 7.69 -5.50 4.30
N VAL A 67 7.66 -5.17 2.99
CA VAL A 67 8.34 -5.97 1.97
C VAL A 67 9.84 -6.05 2.23
N ILE A 68 10.50 -4.92 2.52
CA ILE A 68 11.96 -4.92 2.75
C ILE A 68 12.33 -5.72 4.01
N LEU A 69 11.55 -5.60 5.08
CA LEU A 69 11.89 -6.24 6.35
C LEU A 69 11.43 -7.70 6.44
N ALA A 70 10.29 -8.05 5.86
CA ALA A 70 9.70 -9.39 5.97
C ALA A 70 10.03 -10.30 4.78
N GLU A 71 9.99 -9.77 3.55
CA GLU A 71 10.09 -10.60 2.34
C GLU A 71 11.50 -10.61 1.74
N MET A 72 12.21 -9.49 1.81
CA MET A 72 13.53 -9.40 1.17
C MET A 72 14.61 -10.15 1.94
N ASN A 73 15.31 -11.03 1.24
CA ASN A 73 16.44 -11.80 1.77
C ASN A 73 17.78 -11.19 1.37
N GLY A 74 18.87 -11.71 1.95
CA GLY A 74 20.23 -11.30 1.61
C GLY A 74 20.81 -10.17 2.47
N SER A 75 21.99 -9.71 2.06
CA SER A 75 22.75 -8.66 2.75
C SER A 75 22.19 -7.26 2.47
N PRO A 76 22.41 -6.27 3.36
CA PRO A 76 21.93 -4.90 3.15
C PRO A 76 22.35 -4.28 1.82
N ARG A 77 23.52 -4.68 1.29
CA ARG A 77 24.00 -4.22 -0.02
C ARG A 77 23.22 -4.81 -1.18
N GLU A 78 22.84 -6.08 -1.10
CA GLU A 78 22.01 -6.74 -2.12
C GLU A 78 20.61 -6.13 -2.13
N GLN A 79 20.02 -5.92 -0.95
CA GLN A 79 18.73 -5.25 -0.83
C GLN A 79 18.76 -3.82 -1.36
N ALA A 80 19.78 -3.03 -1.01
CA ALA A 80 19.94 -1.68 -1.55
C ALA A 80 20.08 -1.66 -3.08
N ALA A 81 20.77 -2.66 -3.67
CA ALA A 81 20.86 -2.78 -5.12
C ALA A 81 19.49 -3.05 -5.75
N ILE A 82 18.67 -3.93 -5.16
CA ILE A 82 17.30 -4.19 -5.61
C ILE A 82 16.45 -2.91 -5.53
N VAL A 83 16.53 -2.18 -4.41
CA VAL A 83 15.80 -0.91 -4.24
C VAL A 83 16.22 0.12 -5.30
N LEU A 84 17.50 0.22 -5.67
CA LEU A 84 17.94 1.12 -6.74
C LEU A 84 17.43 0.71 -8.12
N VAL A 85 17.46 -0.60 -8.43
CA VAL A 85 16.97 -1.14 -9.70
C VAL A 85 15.48 -0.85 -9.89
N VAL A 86 14.69 -0.95 -8.81
CA VAL A 86 13.25 -0.66 -8.82
C VAL A 86 12.98 0.85 -8.74
N GLY A 87 13.74 1.55 -7.90
CA GLY A 87 13.53 2.96 -7.57
C GLY A 87 13.89 3.93 -8.69
N LEU A 88 14.93 3.66 -9.48
CA LEU A 88 15.34 4.55 -10.58
C LEU A 88 14.25 4.67 -11.68
N PRO A 89 13.68 3.57 -12.20
CA PRO A 89 12.54 3.62 -13.10
C PRO A 89 11.32 4.32 -12.49
N LEU A 90 11.06 4.10 -11.20
CA LEU A 90 9.97 4.75 -10.46
C LEU A 90 10.10 6.28 -10.46
N ILE A 91 11.30 6.80 -10.17
CA ILE A 91 11.59 8.24 -10.20
C ILE A 91 11.35 8.80 -11.61
N ALA A 92 11.80 8.10 -12.65
CA ALA A 92 11.58 8.52 -14.03
C ALA A 92 10.09 8.53 -14.40
N LEU A 93 9.33 7.52 -13.99
CA LEU A 93 7.89 7.46 -14.24
C LEU A 93 7.13 8.57 -13.49
N ALA A 94 7.51 8.88 -12.25
CA ALA A 94 6.93 9.98 -11.49
C ALA A 94 7.16 11.34 -12.17
N ALA A 95 8.37 11.56 -12.71
CA ALA A 95 8.68 12.76 -13.49
C ALA A 95 7.80 12.87 -14.75
N VAL A 96 7.57 11.75 -15.45
CA VAL A 96 6.68 11.70 -16.61
C VAL A 96 5.24 12.03 -16.22
N GLN A 97 4.73 11.45 -15.12
CA GLN A 97 3.36 11.73 -14.67
C GLN A 97 3.18 13.19 -14.26
N ALA A 98 4.15 13.78 -13.56
CA ALA A 98 4.13 15.21 -13.23
C ALA A 98 4.18 16.10 -14.48
N ALA A 99 4.95 15.72 -15.50
CA ALA A 99 5.00 16.45 -16.77
C ALA A 99 3.67 16.40 -17.54
N LEU A 100 2.88 15.33 -17.38
CA LEU A 100 1.58 15.16 -18.03
C LEU A 100 0.41 15.77 -17.23
N ALA A 101 0.62 16.14 -15.96
CA ALA A 101 -0.43 16.63 -15.09
C ALA A 101 -1.17 17.87 -15.65
N PRO A 102 -0.49 18.91 -16.18
CA PRO A 102 -1.18 20.08 -16.75
C PRO A 102 -2.11 19.73 -17.92
N THR A 103 -1.75 18.71 -18.71
CA THR A 103 -2.62 18.23 -19.80
C THR A 103 -3.90 17.59 -19.26
N ILE A 104 -3.80 16.83 -18.16
CA ILE A 104 -4.97 16.18 -17.54
C ILE A 104 -5.84 17.22 -16.82
N GLU A 105 -5.24 18.21 -16.16
CA GLU A 105 -5.95 19.31 -15.51
C GLU A 105 -6.87 20.06 -16.49
N SER A 106 -6.47 20.22 -17.76
CA SER A 106 -7.29 20.90 -18.77
C SER A 106 -8.65 20.25 -19.03
N VAL A 107 -8.81 18.94 -18.75
CA VAL A 107 -10.04 18.17 -19.01
C VAL A 107 -10.78 17.78 -17.75
N VAL A 108 -10.40 18.32 -16.59
CA VAL A 108 -10.91 17.89 -15.29
C VAL A 108 -11.26 19.09 -14.41
N ASN A 109 -12.42 19.04 -13.76
CA ASN A 109 -12.80 19.96 -12.70
C ASN A 109 -12.01 19.61 -11.42
N ILE A 110 -10.95 20.38 -11.16
CA ILE A 110 -10.03 20.16 -10.03
C ILE A 110 -10.75 20.15 -8.68
N ALA A 111 -11.74 21.02 -8.45
CA ALA A 111 -12.44 21.06 -7.17
C ALA A 111 -13.24 19.78 -6.88
N ILE A 112 -13.81 19.14 -7.90
CA ILE A 112 -14.46 17.83 -7.75
C ILE A 112 -13.40 16.76 -7.57
N PHE A 113 -12.37 16.77 -8.41
CA PHE A 113 -11.31 15.77 -8.41
C PHE A 113 -10.55 15.71 -7.07
N GLU A 114 -10.19 16.85 -6.49
CA GLU A 114 -9.51 16.98 -5.20
C GLU A 114 -10.29 16.29 -4.07
N ARG A 115 -11.62 16.44 -4.05
CA ARG A 115 -12.49 15.79 -3.05
C ARG A 115 -12.45 14.27 -3.19
N PHE A 116 -12.45 13.76 -4.42
CA PHE A 116 -12.30 12.33 -4.65
C PHE A 116 -10.91 11.83 -4.30
N ALA A 117 -9.85 12.57 -4.62
CA ALA A 117 -8.49 12.24 -4.21
C ALA A 117 -8.37 12.14 -2.68
N ALA A 118 -8.91 13.11 -1.95
CA ALA A 118 -9.00 13.08 -0.49
C ALA A 118 -9.74 11.81 0.02
N LEU A 119 -10.87 11.44 -0.60
CA LEU A 119 -11.61 10.23 -0.26
C LEU A 119 -10.82 8.94 -0.55
N VAL A 120 -10.09 8.89 -1.67
CA VAL A 120 -9.24 7.75 -2.05
C VAL A 120 -8.18 7.50 -0.98
N ILE A 121 -7.48 8.56 -0.56
CA ILE A 121 -6.42 8.46 0.44
C ILE A 121 -6.99 8.06 1.80
N ALA A 122 -8.14 8.64 2.18
CA ALA A 122 -8.86 8.24 3.40
C ALA A 122 -9.26 6.76 3.36
N ALA A 123 -9.72 6.27 2.20
CA ALA A 123 -10.05 4.87 2.02
C ALA A 123 -8.79 3.98 2.15
N ILE A 124 -7.68 4.31 1.50
CA ILE A 124 -6.43 3.55 1.61
C ILE A 124 -5.95 3.50 3.06
N ALA A 125 -5.98 4.64 3.76
CA ALA A 125 -5.64 4.71 5.18
C ALA A 125 -6.53 3.79 6.02
N ALA A 126 -7.85 3.81 5.79
CA ALA A 126 -8.79 2.97 6.53
C ALA A 126 -8.57 1.47 6.29
N HIS A 127 -8.38 1.04 5.03
CA HIS A 127 -8.04 -0.35 4.68
C HIS A 127 -6.72 -0.82 5.31
N THR A 128 -5.76 0.10 5.47
CA THR A 128 -4.48 -0.22 6.10
C THR A 128 -4.63 -0.31 7.62
N ALA A 129 -5.49 0.52 8.22
CA ALA A 129 -5.67 0.59 9.66
C ALA A 129 -6.55 -0.55 10.23
N SER A 130 -7.55 -1.03 9.49
CA SER A 130 -8.43 -2.12 9.94
C SER A 130 -9.02 -2.92 8.79
N ALA A 131 -8.98 -4.25 8.93
CA ALA A 131 -9.59 -5.17 7.99
C ALA A 131 -11.12 -5.01 7.98
N THR A 132 -11.74 -4.90 9.16
CA THR A 132 -13.20 -4.75 9.27
C THR A 132 -13.71 -3.43 8.67
N VAL A 133 -13.00 -2.33 8.88
CA VAL A 133 -13.40 -1.04 8.31
C VAL A 133 -13.27 -1.04 6.78
N GLY A 134 -12.24 -1.72 6.25
CA GLY A 134 -12.03 -1.88 4.82
C GLY A 134 -13.18 -2.60 4.10
N GLU A 135 -13.92 -3.49 4.75
CA GLU A 135 -15.05 -4.20 4.14
C GLU A 135 -16.24 -3.29 3.80
N TYR A 136 -16.39 -2.18 4.53
CA TYR A 136 -17.49 -1.24 4.33
C TYR A 136 -17.16 -0.09 3.38
N ILE A 137 -15.88 0.09 3.03
CA ILE A 137 -15.41 1.20 2.22
C ILE A 137 -15.23 0.73 0.76
N PRO A 138 -15.67 1.53 -0.24
CA PRO A 138 -15.42 1.19 -1.64
C PRO A 138 -13.93 1.07 -1.93
N ASN A 139 -13.56 0.12 -2.79
CA ASN A 139 -12.17 -0.03 -3.23
C ASN A 139 -11.63 1.30 -3.80
N PRO A 140 -10.41 1.72 -3.44
CA PRO A 140 -9.82 2.98 -3.88
C PRO A 140 -9.89 3.21 -5.40
N GLY A 141 -9.66 2.16 -6.21
CA GLY A 141 -9.75 2.25 -7.67
C GLY A 141 -11.15 2.60 -8.20
N ILE A 142 -12.23 2.19 -7.50
CA ILE A 142 -13.61 2.56 -7.85
C ILE A 142 -13.81 4.04 -7.55
N ILE A 143 -13.29 4.53 -6.42
CA ILE A 143 -13.39 5.95 -6.05
C ILE A 143 -12.62 6.82 -7.06
N ILE A 144 -11.44 6.39 -7.51
CA ILE A 144 -10.66 7.07 -8.57
C ILE A 144 -11.46 7.10 -9.87
N ALA A 145 -12.02 5.96 -10.31
CA ALA A 145 -12.80 5.90 -11.54
C ALA A 145 -14.05 6.79 -11.50
N LEU A 146 -14.79 6.76 -10.40
CA LEU A 146 -15.94 7.65 -10.18
C LEU A 146 -15.52 9.11 -10.12
N GLY A 147 -14.42 9.42 -9.45
CA GLY A 147 -13.88 10.77 -9.36
C GLY A 147 -13.50 11.33 -10.71
N LEU A 148 -12.80 10.54 -11.53
CA LEU A 148 -12.47 10.91 -12.91
C LEU A 148 -13.74 11.14 -13.72
N VAL A 149 -14.70 10.20 -13.72
CA VAL A 149 -15.95 10.35 -14.47
C VAL A 149 -16.75 11.57 -14.03
N ALA A 150 -16.84 11.82 -12.71
CA ALA A 150 -17.58 12.93 -12.15
C ALA A 150 -16.91 14.30 -12.40
N SER A 151 -15.59 14.32 -12.60
CA SER A 151 -14.81 15.54 -12.79
C SER A 151 -14.50 15.84 -14.25
N LEU A 152 -14.74 14.93 -15.19
CA LEU A 152 -14.48 15.17 -16.62
C LEU A 152 -15.24 16.40 -17.16
N GLU A 153 -14.48 17.36 -17.67
CA GLU A 153 -14.96 18.57 -18.33
C GLU A 153 -14.32 18.68 -19.73
N PRO A 154 -14.79 17.91 -20.72
CA PRO A 154 -14.15 17.79 -22.03
C PRO A 154 -14.17 19.09 -22.85
N SER A 155 -14.98 20.08 -22.46
CA SER A 155 -15.01 21.40 -23.09
C SER A 155 -13.74 22.24 -22.86
N GLY A 156 -12.91 21.88 -21.87
CA GLY A 156 -11.65 22.57 -21.55
C GLY A 156 -10.39 21.98 -22.20
N ALA A 157 -10.53 20.92 -23.02
CA ALA A 157 -9.40 20.15 -23.51
C ALA A 157 -8.34 20.98 -24.26
N GLU A 158 -7.16 21.12 -23.66
CA GLU A 158 -6.02 21.81 -24.24
C GLU A 158 -4.77 20.94 -24.12
N LEU A 159 -4.04 20.78 -25.23
CA LEU A 159 -2.72 20.15 -25.17
C LEU A 159 -1.73 21.15 -24.58
N ALA A 160 -1.62 21.14 -23.26
CA ALA A 160 -0.62 21.90 -22.55
C ALA A 160 0.78 21.32 -22.82
N PHE A 161 1.49 21.89 -23.81
CA PHE A 161 2.92 21.64 -24.02
C PHE A 161 3.81 22.44 -23.05
N GLU A 162 3.20 23.21 -22.15
CA GLU A 162 3.87 23.99 -21.12
C GLU A 162 4.03 23.12 -19.87
N ALA A 163 5.10 22.32 -19.87
CA ALA A 163 5.44 21.52 -18.72
C ALA A 163 5.94 22.42 -17.59
N ASP A 164 5.32 22.33 -16.41
CA ASP A 164 5.76 23.06 -15.22
C ASP A 164 7.03 22.42 -14.63
N PRO A 165 8.20 23.09 -14.69
CA PRO A 165 9.44 22.52 -14.17
C PRO A 165 9.43 22.32 -12.66
N SER A 166 8.70 23.15 -11.91
CA SER A 166 8.54 23.01 -10.45
C SER A 166 7.75 21.76 -10.12
N LEU A 167 6.65 21.52 -10.83
CA LEU A 167 5.81 20.35 -10.61
C LEU A 167 6.57 19.05 -10.94
N ILE A 168 7.32 19.04 -12.05
CA ILE A 168 8.20 17.91 -12.39
C ILE A 168 9.25 17.69 -11.31
N ALA A 169 9.91 18.76 -10.84
CA ALA A 169 10.91 18.67 -9.79
C ALA A 169 10.33 18.11 -8.49
N ASN A 170 9.15 18.58 -8.07
CA ASN A 170 8.49 18.12 -6.85
C ASN A 170 7.95 16.69 -6.99
N GLY A 171 7.38 16.32 -8.14
CA GLY A 171 6.95 14.95 -8.40
C GLY A 171 8.13 13.96 -8.41
N THR A 172 9.26 14.37 -9.01
CA THR A 172 10.53 13.62 -8.97
C THR A 172 11.07 13.54 -7.53
N LEU A 173 10.97 14.63 -6.76
CA LEU A 173 11.39 14.69 -5.37
C LEU A 173 10.58 13.73 -4.52
N ALA A 174 9.25 13.66 -4.69
CA ALA A 174 8.40 12.75 -3.94
C ALA A 174 8.82 11.28 -4.15
N ALA A 175 8.96 10.85 -5.40
CA ALA A 175 9.46 9.50 -5.70
C ALA A 175 10.89 9.29 -5.18
N GLY A 176 11.76 10.29 -5.32
CA GLY A 176 13.13 10.25 -4.82
C GLY A 176 13.21 10.09 -3.30
N VAL A 177 12.35 10.76 -2.54
CA VAL A 177 12.22 10.64 -1.09
C VAL A 177 11.75 9.24 -0.70
N GLY A 178 10.75 8.70 -1.39
CA GLY A 178 10.29 7.32 -1.17
C GLY A 178 11.38 6.29 -1.41
N VAL A 179 12.14 6.42 -2.50
CA VAL A 179 13.27 5.54 -2.82
C VAL A 179 14.41 5.71 -1.81
N LEU A 180 14.74 6.93 -1.41
CA LEU A 180 15.77 7.20 -0.40
C LEU A 180 15.37 6.61 0.96
N PHE A 181 14.10 6.70 1.32
CA PHE A 181 13.58 6.08 2.53
C PHE A 181 13.68 4.55 2.46
N ALA A 182 13.24 3.94 1.36
CA ALA A 182 13.39 2.50 1.13
C ALA A 182 14.86 2.04 1.20
N LEU A 183 15.79 2.81 0.64
CA LEU A 183 17.23 2.54 0.76
C LEU A 183 17.71 2.61 2.21
N SER A 184 17.23 3.60 2.96
CA SER A 184 17.56 3.75 4.38
C SER A 184 17.08 2.54 5.19
N VAL A 185 15.86 2.06 4.90
CA VAL A 185 15.28 0.86 5.52
C VAL A 185 16.06 -0.40 5.13
N ALA A 186 16.44 -0.59 3.87
CA ALA A 186 17.23 -1.73 3.42
C ALA A 186 18.62 -1.77 4.07
N VAL A 187 19.28 -0.62 4.20
CA VAL A 187 20.59 -0.51 4.87
C VAL A 187 20.46 -0.77 6.38
N ALA A 188 19.41 -0.24 7.01
CA ALA A 188 19.14 -0.44 8.43
C ALA A 188 18.43 -1.76 8.75
N GLY A 189 18.08 -2.57 7.74
CA GLY A 189 17.26 -3.77 7.85
C GLY A 189 17.64 -4.73 8.98
N PRO A 190 18.94 -5.08 9.16
CA PRO A 190 19.36 -5.95 10.26
C PRO A 190 19.02 -5.40 11.65
N TYR A 191 19.04 -4.08 11.85
CA TYR A 191 18.67 -3.44 13.11
C TYR A 191 17.15 -3.31 13.23
N LEU A 192 16.49 -2.88 12.16
CA LEU A 192 15.03 -2.65 12.18
C LEU A 192 14.27 -3.95 12.45
N ARG A 193 14.69 -5.09 11.88
CA ARG A 193 14.06 -6.40 12.14
C ARG A 193 14.12 -6.83 13.62
N THR A 194 15.08 -6.34 14.39
CA THR A 194 15.25 -6.69 15.81
C THR A 194 14.46 -5.78 16.73
N TYR A 195 14.40 -4.49 16.41
CA TYR A 195 13.91 -3.45 17.31
C TYR A 195 12.58 -2.81 16.88
N MET A 196 12.06 -3.11 15.69
CA MET A 196 10.83 -2.49 15.19
C MET A 196 9.66 -3.46 15.20
N ASP A 197 8.56 -3.03 15.81
CA ASP A 197 7.25 -3.64 15.63
C ASP A 197 6.62 -3.13 14.32
N ILE A 198 6.62 -4.00 13.31
CA ILE A 198 6.13 -3.69 11.95
C ILE A 198 4.62 -3.42 11.96
N ASP A 199 3.84 -4.12 12.78
CA ASP A 199 2.39 -3.91 12.85
C ASP A 199 2.05 -2.56 13.45
N ARG A 200 2.79 -2.15 14.50
CA ARG A 200 2.64 -0.83 15.10
C ARG A 200 3.06 0.30 14.15
N PHE A 201 4.15 0.11 13.41
CA PHE A 201 4.55 1.06 12.36
C PHE A 201 3.50 1.14 11.24
N ARG A 202 2.98 0.00 10.79
CA ARG A 202 1.93 -0.08 9.77
C ARG A 202 0.67 0.67 10.20
N PHE A 203 0.16 0.42 11.39
CA PHE A 203 -0.98 1.15 11.93
C PHE A 203 -0.70 2.65 12.05
N GLY A 204 0.44 3.04 12.62
CA GLY A 204 0.79 4.46 12.78
C GLY A 204 0.96 5.20 11.44
N SER A 205 1.54 4.53 10.43
CA SER A 205 1.65 5.07 9.08
C SER A 205 0.27 5.22 8.39
N ALA A 206 -0.68 4.32 8.68
CA ALA A 206 -2.06 4.43 8.20
C ALA A 206 -2.78 5.63 8.82
N VAL A 207 -2.58 5.88 10.11
CA VAL A 207 -3.09 7.08 10.80
C VAL A 207 -2.48 8.34 10.18
N ALA A 208 -1.16 8.35 9.94
CA ALA A 208 -0.48 9.45 9.28
C ALA A 208 -1.04 9.71 7.87
N LEU A 209 -1.22 8.65 7.07
CA LEU A 209 -1.85 8.73 5.76
C LEU A 209 -3.29 9.25 5.84
N GLY A 210 -4.05 8.86 6.87
CA GLY A 210 -5.42 9.32 7.11
C GLY A 210 -5.53 10.81 7.45
N LEU A 211 -4.45 11.45 7.91
CA LEU A 211 -4.40 12.91 8.12
C LEU A 211 -4.11 13.68 6.81
N LEU A 212 -3.51 13.03 5.82
CA LEU A 212 -3.15 13.66 4.55
C LEU A 212 -4.35 14.26 3.79
N PRO A 213 -5.51 13.58 3.65
CA PRO A 213 -6.72 14.16 3.06
C PRO A 213 -7.14 15.48 3.70
N LEU A 214 -6.95 15.59 5.03
CA LEU A 214 -7.34 16.78 5.76
C LEU A 214 -6.44 17.96 5.39
N SER A 215 -5.14 17.69 5.24
CA SER A 215 -4.17 18.68 4.76
C SER A 215 -4.47 19.12 3.32
N LEU A 216 -4.85 18.20 2.44
CA LEU A 216 -5.19 18.52 1.04
C LEU A 216 -6.38 19.45 0.94
N LEU A 217 -7.43 19.19 1.71
CA LEU A 217 -8.65 20.01 1.74
C LEU A 217 -8.47 21.38 2.41
N GLY A 218 -7.22 21.81 2.64
CA GLY A 218 -6.89 23.12 3.22
C GLY A 218 -7.27 23.27 4.70
N MET A 219 -7.54 22.16 5.42
CA MET A 219 -7.71 22.24 6.87
C MET A 219 -6.36 22.49 7.54
N ALA A 220 -6.38 23.00 8.78
CA ALA A 220 -5.19 23.39 9.54
C ALA A 220 -4.36 22.18 10.04
N PHE A 221 -4.12 21.20 9.18
CA PHE A 221 -3.40 19.97 9.42
C PHE A 221 -2.03 19.91 8.72
N GLY A 222 -1.67 20.87 7.85
CA GLY A 222 -0.34 21.03 7.22
C GLY A 222 0.64 19.87 7.38
N GLU A 223 1.58 19.98 8.33
CA GLU A 223 2.64 18.99 8.59
C GLU A 223 2.22 17.84 9.54
N ALA A 224 0.98 17.80 9.99
CA ALA A 224 0.47 16.78 10.90
C ALA A 224 0.63 15.34 10.38
N PRO A 225 0.46 15.03 9.08
CA PRO A 225 0.74 13.69 8.56
C PRO A 225 2.21 13.30 8.76
N LEU A 226 3.14 14.22 8.50
CA LEU A 226 4.57 13.98 8.70
C LEU A 226 4.93 13.84 10.19
N ALA A 227 4.36 14.68 11.06
CA ALA A 227 4.52 14.56 12.50
C ALA A 227 3.96 13.23 13.03
N ALA A 228 2.79 12.80 12.55
CA ALA A 228 2.19 11.52 12.91
C ALA A 228 3.05 10.34 12.43
N LEU A 229 3.65 10.42 11.24
CA LEU A 229 4.59 9.41 10.75
C LEU A 229 5.84 9.33 11.64
N LEU A 230 6.39 10.47 12.07
CA LEU A 230 7.53 10.49 13.00
C LEU A 230 7.17 9.88 14.34
N VAL A 231 5.99 10.22 14.90
CA VAL A 231 5.50 9.62 16.15
C VAL A 231 5.30 8.11 15.97
N ALA A 232 4.74 7.67 14.84
CA ALA A 232 4.57 6.27 14.51
C ALA A 232 5.91 5.52 14.46
N ALA A 233 6.92 6.11 13.81
CA ALA A 233 8.26 5.55 13.72
C ALA A 233 8.97 5.46 15.08
N VAL A 234 8.77 6.45 15.96
CA VAL A 234 9.34 6.42 17.32
C VAL A 234 8.62 5.38 18.19
N LEU A 235 7.29 5.34 18.12
CA LEU A 235 6.49 4.41 18.92
C LEU A 235 6.60 2.96 18.44
N SER A 236 6.97 2.72 17.19
CA SER A 236 7.19 1.35 16.69
C SER A 236 8.50 0.74 17.17
N ILE A 237 9.41 1.51 17.77
CA ILE A 237 10.65 0.97 18.35
C ILE A 237 10.30 0.26 19.67
N ASP A 238 10.49 -1.06 19.69
CA ASP A 238 10.38 -1.92 20.87
C ASP A 238 11.78 -2.36 21.32
N PRO A 239 12.43 -1.60 22.22
CA PRO A 239 13.66 -2.06 22.84
C PRO A 239 13.30 -3.25 23.74
N GLN A 240 13.68 -4.47 23.32
CA GLN A 240 13.50 -5.68 24.13
C GLN A 240 14.23 -5.50 25.47
N PHE A 241 13.50 -5.04 26.49
CA PHE A 241 13.99 -5.04 27.85
C PHE A 241 13.85 -6.47 28.36
N ASP A 242 14.98 -7.15 28.59
CA ASP A 242 15.08 -8.48 29.20
C ASP A 242 14.46 -8.49 30.61
N GLY A 243 13.13 -8.51 30.67
CA GLY A 243 12.34 -8.55 31.88
C GLY A 243 11.14 -9.45 31.64
N GLU A 244 11.31 -10.75 31.85
CA GLU A 244 10.23 -11.75 31.92
C GLU A 244 9.05 -11.34 32.81
N ALA A 245 9.18 -10.33 33.68
CA ALA A 245 8.15 -9.85 34.58
C ALA A 245 7.14 -8.83 33.99
N ALA A 246 7.37 -8.27 32.80
CA ALA A 246 6.45 -7.29 32.17
C ALA A 246 5.58 -7.87 31.04
N ARG A 247 5.88 -9.09 30.56
CA ARG A 247 5.18 -9.71 29.43
C ARG A 247 3.77 -10.22 29.78
N GLU A 248 3.53 -10.60 31.04
CA GLU A 248 2.24 -11.15 31.49
C GLU A 248 1.09 -10.11 31.52
N THR A 249 1.39 -8.81 31.47
CA THR A 249 0.37 -7.74 31.44
C THR A 249 0.14 -7.14 30.04
N LEU A 250 0.96 -7.47 29.05
CA LEU A 250 0.89 -6.94 27.68
C LEU A 250 0.35 -7.93 26.65
N GLU A 251 0.34 -9.24 26.92
CA GLU A 251 -0.28 -10.23 26.02
C GLU A 251 -1.81 -10.07 25.90
N THR A 252 -2.45 -9.33 26.81
CA THR A 252 -3.88 -8.97 26.73
C THR A 252 -4.12 -7.60 26.08
N ALA A 253 -3.08 -6.92 25.59
CA ALA A 253 -3.27 -5.68 24.84
C ALA A 253 -3.84 -6.00 23.45
N PRO A 254 -4.95 -5.36 23.04
CA PRO A 254 -5.51 -5.57 21.70
C PRO A 254 -4.46 -5.17 20.65
N ARG A 255 -4.06 -6.13 19.79
CA ARG A 255 -3.23 -5.87 18.61
C ARG A 255 -4.09 -5.37 17.46
N PRO A 256 -3.61 -4.40 16.65
CA PRO A 256 -4.29 -4.00 15.44
C PRO A 256 -4.37 -5.19 14.47
N ASP A 257 -5.53 -5.40 13.86
CA ASP A 257 -5.86 -6.48 12.91
C ASP A 257 -5.32 -6.22 11.49
N GLY A 258 -4.33 -5.31 11.36
CA GLY A 258 -4.00 -4.58 10.14
C GLY A 258 -4.12 -5.41 8.86
N GLY A 259 -4.92 -4.91 7.91
CA GLY A 259 -5.26 -5.62 6.68
C GLY A 259 -4.04 -6.11 5.91
N SER A 260 -4.06 -7.38 5.48
CA SER A 260 -3.01 -7.99 4.66
C SER A 260 -2.95 -7.35 3.27
N ALA A 261 -1.74 -7.22 2.71
CA ALA A 261 -1.52 -6.66 1.37
C ALA A 261 -1.92 -7.61 0.21
N GLU A 262 -2.67 -8.67 0.50
CA GLU A 262 -3.02 -9.73 -0.44
C GLU A 262 -4.54 -9.93 -0.49
N ASP A 263 -5.23 -9.14 -1.32
CA ASP A 263 -6.38 -9.62 -2.11
C ASP A 263 -6.81 -8.58 -3.18
N ARG A 264 -5.93 -8.28 -4.16
CA ARG A 264 -6.29 -7.47 -5.34
C ARG A 264 -6.04 -8.19 -6.66
N SER A 265 -6.12 -9.51 -6.65
CA SER A 265 -6.02 -10.36 -7.84
C SER A 265 -7.36 -11.02 -8.11
N ASN A 266 -8.35 -10.25 -8.57
CA ASN A 266 -9.63 -10.82 -8.96
C ASN A 266 -9.48 -11.55 -10.31
N ALA A 267 -9.38 -12.88 -10.27
CA ALA A 267 -9.74 -13.75 -11.37
C ALA A 267 -10.74 -14.79 -10.85
N THR A 268 -11.99 -14.60 -11.24
CA THR A 268 -13.13 -15.48 -11.01
C THR A 268 -12.81 -16.93 -11.40
N GLU A 269 -12.78 -17.84 -10.44
CA GLU A 269 -13.01 -19.28 -10.66
C GLU A 269 -14.25 -19.72 -9.86
N PRO A 270 -15.27 -20.31 -10.50
CA PRO A 270 -16.41 -20.85 -9.79
C PRO A 270 -16.00 -22.14 -9.07
N LYS A 271 -16.08 -22.12 -7.74
CA LYS A 271 -15.94 -23.31 -6.88
C LYS A 271 -17.08 -24.29 -7.17
N VAL A 272 -16.78 -25.34 -7.91
CA VAL A 272 -17.62 -26.55 -8.03
C VAL A 272 -17.66 -27.23 -6.65
N PRO A 273 -18.83 -27.59 -6.10
CA PRO A 273 -18.88 -28.39 -4.88
C PRO A 273 -18.55 -29.84 -5.23
N ASP A 274 -17.42 -30.32 -4.70
CA ASP A 274 -17.05 -31.74 -4.76
C ASP A 274 -17.90 -32.51 -3.75
N SER A 275 -18.72 -33.42 -4.27
CA SER A 275 -19.51 -34.39 -3.52
C SER A 275 -18.62 -35.58 -3.19
N SER A 276 -18.14 -35.66 -1.96
CA SER A 276 -17.57 -36.90 -1.42
C SER A 276 -18.46 -37.41 -0.29
N ASP A 277 -19.49 -38.16 -0.66
CA ASP A 277 -20.25 -38.99 0.27
C ASP A 277 -19.36 -40.12 0.79
N SER A 278 -19.19 -40.10 2.10
CA SER A 278 -18.64 -41.16 2.93
C SER A 278 -19.71 -42.22 3.19
N GLU A 279 -19.51 -43.43 2.69
CA GLU A 279 -20.29 -44.61 3.09
C GLU A 279 -19.34 -45.80 3.28
N ASP A 280 -18.93 -46.06 4.52
CA ASP A 280 -18.77 -47.43 5.01
C ASP A 280 -18.74 -47.42 6.55
N ASP A 281 -19.91 -47.54 7.17
CA ASP A 281 -20.02 -47.95 8.58
C ASP A 281 -21.32 -48.76 8.81
N THR A 282 -21.15 -50.06 8.58
CA THR A 282 -21.83 -51.24 9.13
C THR A 282 -22.81 -51.03 10.31
N TYR A 283 -24.08 -51.36 10.06
CA TYR A 283 -25.18 -51.67 11.03
C TYR A 283 -24.78 -52.89 11.93
N PRO A 284 -25.36 -53.16 13.16
CA PRO A 284 -26.82 -53.28 13.28
C PRO A 284 -27.56 -53.13 14.63
N GLY A 285 -28.89 -53.00 14.52
CA GLY A 285 -29.90 -53.44 15.51
C GLY A 285 -30.75 -52.27 16.01
N ASP A 286 -32.02 -52.07 15.62
CA ASP A 286 -33.25 -52.86 15.80
C ASP A 286 -34.22 -52.05 16.68
N ASP A 287 -35.46 -52.07 16.22
CA ASP A 287 -36.69 -51.98 16.97
C ASP A 287 -37.45 -50.64 17.18
N SER A 288 -38.64 -50.69 16.58
CA SER A 288 -39.97 -50.24 17.02
C SER A 288 -40.35 -48.76 17.22
N THR A 289 -41.21 -48.36 16.28
CA THR A 289 -42.56 -47.80 16.50
C THR A 289 -42.76 -46.31 16.81
N ASP A 290 -43.54 -45.74 15.91
CA ASP A 290 -44.75 -44.95 16.16
C ASP A 290 -44.70 -43.47 16.57
N THR A 291 -45.26 -42.70 15.63
CA THR A 291 -46.26 -41.64 15.82
C THR A 291 -45.80 -40.21 16.07
N THR A 292 -45.99 -39.41 15.02
CA THR A 292 -46.95 -38.28 15.00
C THR A 292 -46.84 -37.25 16.14
N GLY A 293 -46.21 -36.10 15.88
CA GLY A 293 -46.38 -34.97 16.80
C GLY A 293 -45.57 -33.72 16.50
N ARG A 294 -46.16 -32.84 15.69
CA ARG A 294 -46.06 -31.36 15.72
C ARG A 294 -44.70 -30.69 16.03
N ALA A 295 -44.26 -29.92 15.03
CA ALA A 295 -43.38 -28.78 15.24
C ALA A 295 -43.98 -27.75 16.23
N PRO A 296 -43.21 -27.27 17.21
CA PRO A 296 -43.53 -26.08 17.98
C PRO A 296 -42.62 -24.94 17.50
N TRP A 297 -43.23 -24.03 16.73
CA TRP A 297 -42.72 -22.72 16.38
C TRP A 297 -42.04 -22.02 17.57
N LEU A 298 -40.71 -21.89 17.47
CA LEU A 298 -39.85 -20.80 17.93
C LEU A 298 -38.59 -20.82 17.05
#